data_AF-A0A4V6XUR7-F1
#
_entry.id   AF-A0A4V6XUR7-F1
#
_cell.length_a   1.000
_cell.length_b   1.000
_cell.length_c   1.000
_cell.angle_alpha   90.00
_cell.angle_beta   90.00
_cell.angle_gamma   90.00
#
_symmetry.space_group_name_H-M   'P 1'
#
loop_
_entity.id
_entity.type
_entity.pdbx_description
1 polymer ?
#
loop_
_entity_poly.entity_id
_entity_poly.type
_entity_poly.pdbx_seq_one_letter_code
_entity_poly.pdbx_strand_id
1 'polypeptide(L)'
;MTDLPCPACGFMTLEGAYGSYALCRLCDWEDDGVQLANPTSDGGANSESLAQAQTSALAKFPLQVEIVQGFRRGTHWRPLSDIEITAYDALRMKSHWHTRAILEERQAYWFSERRE
;
A
#
# COMPACT_ATOMS: atom_id res chain seq x y z
N MET A 1 4.90 3.61 -19.66
CA MET A 1 4.03 3.14 -18.57
C MET A 1 4.38 3.98 -17.35
N THR A 2 3.39 4.27 -16.50
CA THR A 2 3.63 5.04 -15.27
C THR A 2 4.03 4.05 -14.19
N ASP A 3 5.22 4.21 -13.61
CA ASP A 3 5.63 3.40 -12.47
C ASP A 3 4.83 3.84 -11.24
N LEU A 4 4.45 2.87 -10.40
CA LEU A 4 3.68 3.10 -9.18
C LEU A 4 4.41 2.48 -7.98
N PRO A 5 4.37 3.13 -6.80
CA PRO A 5 4.93 2.55 -5.59
C PRO A 5 4.08 1.35 -5.16
N CYS A 6 4.73 0.24 -4.83
CA CYS A 6 4.06 -0.86 -4.15
C CYS A 6 3.44 -0.35 -2.83
N PRO A 7 2.16 -0.62 -2.54
CA PRO A 7 1.53 -0.17 -1.31
C PRO A 7 2.24 -0.62 -0.04
N ALA A 8 2.82 -1.82 -0.06
CA ALA A 8 3.46 -2.43 1.11
C ALA A 8 4.87 -1.89 1.38
N CYS A 9 5.76 -1.86 0.38
CA CYS A 9 7.15 -1.47 0.58
C CYS A 9 7.52 -0.07 0.08
N GLY A 10 6.65 0.55 -0.73
CA GLY A 10 6.83 1.90 -1.27
C GLY A 10 7.77 2.02 -2.46
N PHE A 11 8.42 0.94 -2.91
CA PHE A 11 9.30 0.97 -4.07
C PHE A 11 8.51 0.91 -5.38
N MET A 12 8.96 1.68 -6.38
CA MET A 12 8.37 1.79 -7.71
C MET A 12 8.56 0.48 -8.49
N THR A 13 7.66 -0.46 -8.28
CA THR A 13 7.77 -1.86 -8.77
C THR A 13 6.51 -2.33 -9.50
N LEU A 14 5.45 -1.52 -9.45
CA LEU A 14 4.18 -1.74 -10.13
C LEU A 14 4.08 -0.77 -11.32
N GLU A 15 3.20 -1.08 -12.27
CA GLU A 15 3.07 -0.30 -13.51
C GLU A 15 1.60 -0.07 -13.86
N GLY A 16 1.29 1.10 -14.42
CA GLY A 16 -0.03 1.41 -14.98
C GLY A 16 -1.03 1.91 -13.95
N ALA A 17 -1.73 0.99 -13.28
CA ALA A 17 -2.80 1.25 -12.32
C ALA A 17 -2.80 0.20 -11.21
N TYR A 18 -3.31 0.56 -10.02
CA TYR A 18 -3.48 -0.39 -8.92
C TYR A 18 -4.59 -1.40 -9.21
N GLY A 19 -4.48 -2.59 -8.61
CA GLY A 19 -5.37 -3.72 -8.89
C GLY A 19 -4.96 -4.53 -10.13
N SER A 20 -3.68 -4.47 -10.51
CA SER A 20 -3.11 -5.28 -11.60
C SER A 20 -2.85 -6.74 -11.19
N TYR A 21 -2.86 -7.04 -9.89
CA TYR A 21 -2.44 -8.32 -9.30
C TYR A 21 -0.98 -8.69 -9.62
N ALA A 22 -0.16 -7.71 -10.02
CA ALA A 22 1.26 -7.92 -10.18
C ALA A 22 1.93 -8.12 -8.82
N LEU A 23 2.84 -9.08 -8.72
CA LEU A 23 3.67 -9.28 -7.54
C LEU A 23 4.80 -8.26 -7.48
N CYS A 24 4.91 -7.57 -6.35
CA CYS A 24 6.04 -6.70 -6.06
C CYS A 24 7.35 -7.52 -6.00
N ARG A 25 8.33 -7.15 -6.84
CA ARG A 25 9.61 -7.88 -6.94
C ARG A 25 10.51 -7.79 -5.70
N LEU A 26 10.13 -7.00 -4.69
CA LEU A 26 10.93 -6.77 -3.48
C LEU A 26 10.31 -7.33 -2.20
N CYS A 27 8.97 -7.31 -2.09
CA CYS A 27 8.28 -7.72 -0.87
C CYS A 27 7.14 -8.71 -1.11
N ASP A 28 6.97 -9.19 -2.34
CA ASP A 28 5.99 -10.21 -2.75
C ASP A 28 4.51 -9.83 -2.52
N TRP A 29 4.23 -8.57 -2.20
CA TRP A 29 2.86 -8.06 -2.14
C TRP A 29 2.21 -8.12 -3.53
N GLU A 30 1.05 -8.76 -3.63
CA GLU A 30 0.24 -8.79 -4.83
C GLU A 30 -0.62 -7.51 -4.92
N ASP A 31 -0.53 -6.81 -6.04
CA ASP A 31 -1.21 -5.54 -6.25
C ASP A 31 -2.74 -5.67 -6.26
N ASP A 32 -3.33 -5.52 -5.09
CA ASP A 32 -4.77 -5.54 -4.86
C ASP A 32 -5.29 -4.15 -4.46
N GLY A 33 -5.96 -3.49 -5.40
CA GLY A 33 -6.59 -2.19 -5.19
C GLY A 33 -7.69 -2.19 -4.12
N VAL A 34 -8.34 -3.33 -3.86
CA VAL A 34 -9.32 -3.49 -2.77
C VAL A 34 -8.60 -3.49 -1.43
N GLN A 35 -7.51 -4.23 -1.28
CA GLN A 35 -6.72 -4.21 -0.04
C GLN A 35 -6.03 -2.85 0.17
N LEU A 36 -5.61 -2.16 -0.89
CA LEU A 36 -5.12 -0.78 -0.78
C LEU A 36 -6.20 0.17 -0.23
N ALA A 37 -7.46 0.00 -0.64
CA ALA A 37 -8.58 0.80 -0.14
C ALA A 37 -9.06 0.42 1.27
N ASN A 38 -8.74 -0.79 1.72
CA ASN A 38 -9.15 -1.37 2.99
C ASN A 38 -7.92 -1.95 3.72
N PRO A 39 -6.97 -1.10 4.13
CA PRO A 39 -5.61 -1.53 4.46
C PRO A 39 -5.47 -2.40 5.70
N THR A 40 -6.47 -2.42 6.60
CA THR A 40 -6.47 -3.31 7.77
C THR A 40 -7.27 -4.59 7.56
N SER A 41 -7.88 -4.77 6.38
CA SER A 41 -8.58 -6.00 5.99
C SER A 41 -7.63 -7.01 5.36
N ASP A 42 -7.76 -8.26 5.77
CA ASP A 42 -7.00 -9.43 5.34
C ASP A 42 -7.84 -10.34 4.41
N GLY A 43 -7.22 -11.39 3.88
CA GLY A 43 -7.92 -12.42 3.10
C GLY A 43 -8.37 -12.01 1.70
N GLY A 44 -7.72 -11.01 1.11
CA GLY A 44 -7.88 -10.62 -0.30
C GLY A 44 -6.95 -11.44 -1.21
N ALA A 45 -6.33 -10.79 -2.21
CA ALA A 45 -5.24 -11.42 -2.97
C ALA A 45 -4.08 -11.82 -2.03
N ASN A 46 -3.84 -11.01 -0.99
CA ASN A 46 -2.85 -11.28 0.04
C ASN A 46 -3.51 -11.86 1.30
N SER A 47 -2.86 -12.86 1.91
CA SER A 47 -3.32 -13.47 3.17
C SER A 47 -3.26 -12.49 4.35
N GLU A 48 -2.20 -11.67 4.41
CA GLU A 48 -2.06 -10.60 5.40
C GLU A 48 -2.73 -9.30 4.93
N SER A 49 -3.02 -8.40 5.88
CA SER A 49 -3.49 -7.05 5.56
C SER A 49 -2.35 -6.17 5.06
N LEU A 50 -2.67 -5.06 4.39
CA LEU A 50 -1.66 -4.12 3.93
C LEU A 50 -0.87 -3.51 5.11
N ALA A 51 -1.53 -3.23 6.24
CA ALA A 51 -0.85 -2.72 7.43
C ALA A 51 0.18 -3.72 8.00
N GLN A 52 -0.13 -5.02 7.98
CA GLN A 52 0.81 -6.08 8.37
C GLN A 52 1.97 -6.17 7.37
N ALA A 53 1.67 -6.17 6.08
CA ALA A 53 2.68 -6.21 5.02
C ALA A 53 3.63 -5.01 5.07
N GLN A 54 3.13 -3.81 5.39
CA GLN A 54 3.95 -2.62 5.60
C GLN A 54 4.91 -2.78 6.77
N THR A 55 4.45 -3.35 7.89
CA THR A 55 5.30 -3.64 9.05
C THR A 55 6.42 -4.60 8.67
N SER A 56 6.08 -5.70 8.01
CA SER A 56 7.03 -6.70 7.50
C SER A 56 8.02 -6.10 6.49
N ALA A 57 7.54 -5.25 5.58
CA ALA A 57 8.37 -4.59 4.58
C ALA A 57 9.32 -3.57 5.19
N LEU A 58 8.89 -2.79 6.19
CA LEU A 58 9.74 -1.82 6.89
C LEU A 58 10.81 -2.46 7.75
N ALA A 59 10.56 -3.65 8.30
CA ALA A 59 11.59 -4.44 8.97
C ALA A 59 12.71 -4.87 8.00
N LYS A 60 12.38 -5.15 6.73
CA LYS A 60 13.36 -5.49 5.67
C LYS A 60 14.00 -4.25 5.05
N PHE A 61 13.22 -3.20 4.83
CA PHE A 61 13.59 -1.97 4.13
C PHE A 61 13.17 -0.74 4.94
N PRO A 62 13.98 -0.34 5.95
CA PRO A 62 13.70 0.84 6.77
C PRO A 62 13.48 2.11 5.92
N LEU A 63 12.77 3.11 6.46
CA LEU A 63 12.36 4.31 5.72
C LEU A 63 13.52 5.09 5.10
N GLN A 64 14.70 5.08 5.73
CA GLN A 64 15.92 5.71 5.21
C GLN A 64 16.50 5.02 3.97
N VAL A 65 16.03 3.82 3.63
CA VAL A 65 16.46 3.10 2.43
C VAL A 65 15.63 3.59 1.25
N GLU A 66 16.26 4.39 0.38
CA GLU A 66 15.62 4.99 -0.78
C GLU A 66 15.73 4.15 -2.06
N ILE A 67 16.72 3.27 -2.17
CA ILE A 67 16.97 2.46 -3.37
C ILE A 67 17.31 1.01 -2.99
N VAL A 68 16.63 0.05 -3.61
CA VAL A 68 16.89 -1.40 -3.47
C VAL A 68 16.83 -2.04 -4.85
N GLN A 69 17.88 -2.78 -5.23
CA GLN A 69 17.97 -3.47 -6.53
C GLN A 69 17.63 -2.58 -7.74
N GLY A 70 17.98 -1.29 -7.68
CA GLY A 70 17.70 -0.31 -8.73
C GLY A 70 16.30 0.33 -8.69
N PHE A 71 15.38 -0.19 -7.88
CA PHE A 71 14.08 0.43 -7.65
C PHE A 71 14.18 1.55 -6.62
N ARG A 72 13.60 2.71 -6.93
CA ARG A 72 13.53 3.84 -6.02
C ARG A 72 12.25 3.79 -5.19
N ARG A 73 12.28 4.27 -3.96
CA ARG A 73 11.08 4.49 -3.15
C ARG A 73 10.30 5.68 -3.70
N GLY A 74 8.98 5.55 -3.81
CA GLY A 74 8.08 6.62 -4.26
C GLY A 74 8.18 7.81 -3.30
N THR A 75 8.32 9.01 -3.85
CA THR A 75 8.57 10.24 -3.07
C THR A 75 7.39 10.65 -2.19
N HIS A 76 6.18 10.21 -2.54
CA HIS A 76 4.96 10.47 -1.80
C HIS A 76 4.56 9.32 -0.89
N TRP A 77 5.13 8.14 -1.09
CA TRP A 77 4.74 6.96 -0.32
C TRP A 77 5.15 7.13 1.14
N ARG A 78 4.25 6.79 2.04
CA ARG A 78 4.49 6.62 3.48
C ARG A 78 3.68 5.43 3.99
N PRO A 79 4.14 4.73 5.05
CA PRO A 79 3.31 3.73 5.69
C PRO A 79 2.08 4.37 6.35
N LEU A 80 1.12 3.54 6.70
CA LEU A 80 -0.01 3.94 7.52
C LEU A 80 0.48 4.37 8.91
N SER A 81 -0.11 5.44 9.42
CA SER A 81 0.05 5.86 10.81
C SER A 81 -0.86 5.07 11.74
N ASP A 82 -0.55 5.03 13.03
CA ASP A 82 -1.39 4.39 14.05
C ASP A 82 -2.83 4.95 14.08
N ILE A 83 -2.97 6.26 13.79
CA ILE A 83 -4.27 6.94 13.72
C ILE A 83 -5.08 6.42 12.52
N GLU A 84 -4.46 6.28 11.35
CA GLU A 84 -5.11 5.72 10.16
C GLU A 84 -5.48 4.25 10.39
N ILE A 85 -4.59 3.44 10.96
CA ILE A 85 -4.87 2.03 11.29
C ILE A 85 -6.10 1.92 12.19
N THR A 86 -6.14 2.70 13.28
CA THR A 86 -7.28 2.73 14.20
C THR A 86 -8.58 3.11 13.48
N ALA A 87 -8.53 4.10 12.58
CA ALA A 87 -9.69 4.53 11.82
C ALA A 87 -10.19 3.45 10.84
N TYR A 88 -9.27 2.79 10.13
CA TYR A 88 -9.60 1.69 9.22
C TYR A 88 -10.13 0.46 9.95
N ASP A 89 -9.61 0.11 11.13
CA ASP A 89 -10.17 -0.97 11.95
C ASP A 89 -11.61 -0.68 12.38
N ALA A 90 -11.92 0.56 12.77
CA ALA A 90 -13.28 0.94 13.11
C ALA A 90 -14.24 0.84 11.89
N LEU A 91 -13.74 1.03 10.66
CA LEU A 91 -14.50 0.82 9.44
C LEU A 91 -14.65 -0.68 9.11
N ARG A 92 -13.57 -1.46 9.23
CA ARG A 92 -13.54 -2.93 9.05
C ARG A 92 -14.56 -3.62 9.94
N MET A 93 -14.72 -3.17 11.20
CA MET A 93 -15.72 -3.71 12.13
C MET A 93 -17.17 -3.54 11.66
N LYS A 94 -17.45 -2.56 10.79
CA LYS A 94 -18.78 -2.36 10.19
C LYS A 94 -18.97 -3.18 8.92
N SER A 95 -17.93 -3.23 8.08
CA SER A 95 -17.88 -4.07 6.88
C SER A 95 -16.43 -4.39 6.57
N HIS A 96 -16.12 -5.67 6.39
CA HIS A 96 -14.74 -6.12 6.12
C HIS A 96 -14.17 -5.44 4.87
N TRP A 97 -14.96 -5.32 3.80
CA TRP A 97 -14.65 -4.49 2.64
C TRP A 97 -15.59 -3.29 2.65
N HIS A 98 -15.13 -2.15 3.17
CA HIS A 98 -15.95 -0.96 3.38
C HIS A 98 -15.77 0.11 2.29
N THR A 99 -14.61 0.14 1.62
CA THR A 99 -14.26 1.11 0.58
C THR A 99 -14.02 0.40 -0.76
N ARG A 100 -14.39 1.06 -1.86
CA ARG A 100 -14.13 0.57 -3.24
C ARG A 100 -12.64 0.61 -3.56
N ALA A 101 -12.22 -0.27 -4.47
CA ALA A 101 -10.83 -0.37 -4.90
C ALA A 101 -10.22 0.98 -5.33
N ILE A 102 -8.98 1.20 -4.92
CA ILE A 102 -8.12 2.27 -5.42
C ILE A 102 -7.43 1.77 -6.69
N LEU A 103 -7.49 2.57 -7.75
CA LEU A 103 -6.88 2.24 -9.06
C LEU A 103 -5.77 3.23 -9.44
N GLU A 104 -5.73 4.39 -8.80
CA GLU A 104 -4.79 5.47 -9.14
C GLU A 104 -4.08 5.96 -7.89
N GLU A 105 -2.80 6.32 -8.03
CA GLU A 105 -1.96 6.80 -6.92
C GLU A 105 -2.57 7.97 -6.15
N ARG A 106 -3.22 8.90 -6.86
CA ARG A 106 -3.87 10.08 -6.24
C ARG A 106 -4.99 9.75 -5.26
N GLN A 107 -5.54 8.53 -5.31
CA GLN A 107 -6.60 8.07 -4.41
C GLN A 107 -6.01 7.40 -3.15
N ALA A 108 -4.72 7.07 -3.15
CA ALA A 108 -4.06 6.44 -2.02
C ALA A 108 -3.95 7.40 -0.83
N TYR A 109 -3.99 6.85 0.38
CA TYR A 109 -4.00 7.64 1.62
C TYR A 109 -2.76 8.55 1.73
N TRP A 110 -1.61 8.13 1.17
CA TRP A 110 -0.36 8.89 1.19
C TRP A 110 -0.36 10.12 0.24
N PHE A 111 -1.40 10.31 -0.57
CA PHE A 111 -1.63 11.54 -1.35
C PHE A 111 -2.61 12.51 -0.71
N SER A 112 -3.34 12.11 0.32
CA SER A 112 -4.46 12.90 0.89
C SER A 112 -4.04 14.12 1.73
N GLU A 113 -2.74 14.37 1.91
CA GLU A 113 -2.20 15.42 2.78
C GLU A 113 -1.57 16.62 2.06
N ARG A 114 -1.86 16.85 0.76
CA ARG A 114 -1.65 18.17 0.15
C ARG A 114 -2.98 18.90 -0.02
N ARG A 115 -3.52 19.38 1.09
CA ARG A 115 -4.28 20.63 1.05
C ARG A 115 -3.25 21.75 1.21
N GLU A 116 -2.85 22.33 0.09
CA GLU A 116 -2.27 23.69 0.09
C GLU A 116 -3.25 24.68 0.71
#